data_AF-A0A848LR99-F1
#
_entry.id   AF-A0A848LR99-F1
#
_cell.length_a   1.000
_cell.length_b   1.000
_cell.length_c   1.000
_cell.angle_alpha   90.00
_cell.angle_beta   90.00
_cell.angle_gamma   90.00
#
_symmetry.space_group_name_H-M   'P 1'
#
loop_
_entity.id
_entity.type
_entity.pdbx_description
1 polymer ?
#
loop_
_entity_poly.entity_id
_entity_poly.type
_entity_poly.pdbx_seq_one_letter_code
_entity_poly.pdbx_strand_id
1 'polypeptide(L)' 'MVHDGRTEQRVARRARILLAMAEPDTVVQELAEYFGLDRTSIWSLCRRFEALGVTAVWDAPRSGRPPRLSPPAARPG' A
#
# COMPACT_ATOMS: atom_id res chain seq x y z
N MET A 1 10.78 5.38 -13.25
CA MET A 1 10.00 4.57 -12.30
C MET A 1 8.59 4.46 -12.87
N VAL A 2 8.13 3.25 -13.22
CA VAL A 2 6.78 3.06 -13.76
C VAL A 2 5.84 2.90 -12.57
N HIS A 3 4.98 3.90 -12.33
CA HIS A 3 3.89 3.77 -11.38
C HIS A 3 2.78 2.97 -12.08
N ASP A 4 2.61 1.72 -11.68
CA ASP A 4 1.43 0.96 -12.06
C ASP A 4 0.19 1.59 -11.40
N GLY A 5 -0.95 1.66 -12.09
CA GLY A 5 -2.16 2.32 -11.56
C GLY A 5 -2.64 1.72 -10.23
N ARG A 6 -2.32 0.45 -9.95
CA ARG A 6 -2.57 -0.19 -8.65
C ARG A 6 -1.72 0.40 -7.53
N THR A 7 -0.51 0.88 -7.85
CA THR A 7 0.39 1.54 -6.91
C THR A 7 -0.14 2.92 -6.54
N GLU A 8 -0.59 3.69 -7.53
CA GLU A 8 -1.16 5.03 -7.31
C GLU A 8 -2.44 4.96 -6.47
N GLN A 9 -3.32 4.00 -6.76
CA GLN A 9 -4.53 3.75 -5.97
C GLN A 9 -4.19 3.38 -4.51
N ARG A 10 -3.13 2.59 -4.27
CA ARG A 10 -2.70 2.24 -2.91
C ARG A 10 -2.14 3.44 -2.16
N VAL A 11 -1.34 4.28 -2.82
CA VAL A 11 -0.79 5.51 -2.25
C VAL A 11 -1.94 6.45 -1.86
N ALA A 12 -2.86 6.72 -2.78
CA ALA A 12 -4.02 7.57 -2.53
C ALA A 12 -4.88 7.03 -1.38
N ARG A 13 -5.11 5.71 -1.32
CA ARG A 13 -5.86 5.09 -0.23
C ARG A 13 -5.20 5.31 1.14
N ARG A 14 -3.89 5.07 1.25
CA ARG A 14 -3.15 5.29 2.51
C ARG A 14 -3.15 6.75 2.93
N ALA A 15 -2.96 7.67 1.98
CA ALA A 15 -3.03 9.10 2.26
C ALA A 15 -4.40 9.51 2.83
N ARG A 16 -5.50 9.04 2.21
CA ARG A 16 -6.86 9.31 2.70
C ARG A 16 -7.12 8.77 4.10
N ILE A 17 -6.63 7.57 4.40
CA ILE A 17 -6.73 6.98 5.75
C ILE A 17 -6.01 7.85 6.78
N LEU A 18 -4.77 8.27 6.48
CA LEU A 18 -3.98 9.11 7.39
C LEU A 18 -4.63 10.49 7.63
N LEU A 19 -5.18 11.10 6.58
CA LEU A 19 -5.92 12.35 6.69
C LEU A 19 -7.17 12.18 7.55
N ALA A 20 -7.96 11.13 7.33
CA ALA A 20 -9.13 10.85 8.17
C ALA A 20 -8.72 10.64 9.64
N MET A 21 -7.67 9.86 9.90
CA MET A 21 -7.18 9.61 11.26
C MET A 21 -6.63 10.86 11.97
N ALA A 22 -6.38 11.96 11.26
CA ALA A 22 -6.00 13.24 11.86
C ALA A 22 -7.22 14.02 12.38
N GLU A 23 -8.43 13.68 11.94
CA GLU A 23 -9.67 14.28 12.43
C GLU A 23 -10.08 13.62 13.77
N PRO A 24 -10.36 14.41 14.82
CA PRO A 24 -10.64 13.90 16.16
C PRO A 24 -11.93 13.08 16.25
N ASP A 25 -12.89 13.33 15.36
CA ASP A 25 -14.20 12.68 15.33
C ASP A 25 -14.18 11.37 14.51
N THR A 26 -13.02 10.94 14.03
CA THR A 26 -12.92 9.75 13.18
C THR A 26 -13.21 8.46 13.94
N VAL A 27 -14.24 7.76 13.51
CA VAL A 27 -14.58 6.42 13.97
C VAL A 27 -13.82 5.38 13.16
N VAL A 28 -12.81 4.75 13.78
CA VAL A 28 -11.91 3.79 13.11
C VAL A 28 -12.64 2.59 12.51
N GLN A 29 -13.74 2.15 13.12
CA GLN A 29 -14.55 1.04 12.61
C GLN A 29 -15.24 1.39 11.28
N GLU A 30 -15.86 2.55 11.18
CA GLU A 30 -16.49 3.04 9.95
C GLU A 30 -15.46 3.27 8.84
N LEU A 31 -14.31 3.83 9.22
CA LEU A 31 -13.19 4.03 8.29
C LEU A 31 -12.67 2.70 7.73
N ALA A 32 -12.56 1.68 8.57
CA ALA A 32 -12.17 0.32 8.19
C ALA A 32 -13.16 -0.29 7.19
N GLU A 33 -14.45 -0.18 7.48
CA GLU A 33 -15.52 -0.65 6.59
C GLU A 33 -15.51 0.07 5.24
N TYR A 34 -15.40 1.40 5.24
CA TYR A 34 -15.36 2.21 4.02
C TYR A 34 -14.21 1.81 3.09
N PHE A 35 -13.03 1.50 3.65
CA PHE A 35 -11.86 1.10 2.87
C PHE A 35 -11.73 -0.42 2.67
N GLY A 36 -12.62 -1.23 3.22
CA GLY A 36 -12.53 -2.70 3.18
C GLY A 36 -11.25 -3.23 3.84
N LEU A 37 -10.82 -2.61 4.95
CA LEU A 37 -9.64 -2.98 5.72
C LEU A 37 -10.04 -3.42 7.11
N ASP A 38 -9.13 -4.08 7.81
CA ASP A 38 -9.25 -4.29 9.24
C ASP A 38 -8.68 -3.08 10.02
N ARG A 39 -9.17 -2.90 11.26
CA ARG A 39 -8.70 -1.82 12.15
C ARG A 39 -7.19 -1.91 12.41
N THR A 40 -6.63 -3.11 12.53
CA THR A 40 -5.20 -3.31 12.79
C THR A 40 -4.34 -2.80 11.64
N SER A 41 -4.78 -2.93 10.39
CA SER A 41 -4.13 -2.35 9.22
C SER A 41 -4.09 -0.82 9.28
N ILE A 42 -5.17 -0.17 9.74
CA ILE A 42 -5.21 1.30 9.93
C ILE A 42 -4.21 1.71 11.01
N TRP A 43 -4.24 1.08 12.18
CA TRP A 43 -3.29 1.37 13.27
C TRP A 43 -1.84 1.13 12.85
N SER A 44 -1.57 0.05 12.11
CA SER A 44 -0.24 -0.25 11.58
C SER A 44 0.26 0.83 10.62
N LEU A 45 -0.64 1.41 9.81
CA LEU A 45 -0.31 2.53 8.94
C LEU A 45 -0.01 3.81 9.73
N CYS A 46 -0.80 4.11 10.76
CA CYS A 46 -0.57 5.27 11.63
C CYS A 46 0.78 5.18 12.34
N ARG A 47 1.08 4.02 12.95
CA ARG A 47 2.39 3.76 13.58
C ARG A 47 3.55 3.89 12.58
N ARG A 48 3.35 3.44 11.34
CA ARG A 48 4.36 3.62 10.28
C ARG A 48 4.56 5.09 9.94
N PHE A 49 3.48 5.87 9.89
CA PHE A 49 3.54 7.31 9.66
C PHE A 49 4.25 8.05 10.81
N GLU A 50 3.98 7.70 12.06
CA GLU A 50 4.72 8.25 13.20
C GLU A 50 6.24 8.00 13.09
N ALA A 51 6.64 6.82 12.58
CA ALA A 51 8.05 6.47 12.44
C ALA A 51 8.74 7.06 11.20
N LEU A 52 8.03 7.20 10.08
CA LEU A 52 8.61 7.51 8.76
C LEU A 52 8.08 8.80 8.12
N GLY A 53 7.12 9.47 8.77
CA GLY A 53 6.38 10.58 8.20
C GLY A 53 5.67 10.21 6.90
N VAL A 54 5.64 11.15 5.97
CA VAL A 54 4.97 10.99 4.66
C VAL A 54 5.46 9.76 3.90
N THR A 55 6.70 9.31 4.10
CA THR A 55 7.26 8.13 3.42
C THR A 55 6.42 6.86 3.62
N ALA A 56 5.61 6.80 4.69
CA ALA A 56 4.70 5.70 4.99
C ALA A 56 3.62 5.42 3.93
N VAL A 57 3.29 6.38 3.05
CA VAL A 57 2.26 6.18 2.01
C VAL A 57 2.77 5.33 0.84
N TRP A 58 4.07 5.36 0.56
CA TRP A 58 4.66 4.55 -0.49
C TRP A 58 4.87 3.10 -0.04
N ASP A 59 4.96 2.20 -1.02
CA ASP A 59 5.38 0.84 -0.75
C ASP A 59 6.86 0.83 -0.35
N ALA A 60 7.18 0.09 0.71
CA ALA A 60 8.57 -0.20 1.03
C ALA A 60 9.23 -0.93 -0.15
N PRO A 61 10.53 -0.71 -0.41
CA PRO A 61 11.27 -1.46 -1.41
C PRO A 61 11.08 -2.96 -1.16
N ARG A 62 10.35 -3.65 -2.03
CA ARG A 62 10.16 -5.09 -1.92
C ARG A 62 11.43 -5.75 -2.44
N SER A 63 12.11 -6.53 -1.62
CA SER A 63 13.11 -7.50 -2.10
C SER A 63 12.38 -8.64 -2.81
N GLY A 64 11.81 -8.35 -3.98
CA GLY A 64 11.14 -9.36 -4.79
C GLY A 64 12.13 -10.40 -5.27
N ARG A 65 11.70 -11.67 -5.35
CA ARG A 65 12.43 -12.70 -6.11
C ARG A 65 12.49 -12.22 -7.58
N PRO A 66 13.67 -12.14 -8.22
CA PRO A 66 13.76 -11.71 -9.61
C PRO A 66 12.92 -12.62 -10.51
N PRO A 67 12.24 -12.08 -11.53
CA PRO A 67 11.47 -12.90 -12.46
C PRO A 67 12.41 -13.85 -13.20
N ARG A 68 12.15 -15.16 -13.10
CA ARG A 68 12.82 -16.16 -13.96
C ARG A 68 12.14 -16.09 -15.32
N LEU A 69 12.74 -15.37 -16.26
CA LEU A 69 12.39 -15.50 -17.68
C LEU A 69 12.94 -16.85 -18.16
N SER A 70 12.09 -17.86 -18.32
CA SER A 70 12.48 -19.08 -19.03
C SER A 70 12.58 -18.74 -20.53
N PRO A 71 13.68 -19.08 -21.23
CA PRO A 71 13.76 -18.84 -22.66
C PRO A 71 12.69 -19.67 -23.41
N PRO A 72 12.12 -19.15 -24.51
CA PRO A 72 11.16 -19.89 -25.31
C PRO A 72 11.83 -21.16 -25.86
N ALA A 73 11.14 -22.30 -25.76
CA ALA A 73 11.64 -23.58 -26.27
C ALA A 73 12.03 -23.44 -27.75
N ALA A 74 13.29 -23.77 -28.06
CA ALA A 74 13.75 -23.83 -29.44
C ALA A 74 12.88 -24.85 -30.20
N ARG A 75 12.27 -24.40 -31.30
CA ARG A 75 11.54 -25.32 -32.19
C ARG A 75 12.57 -26.25 -32.85
N PRO A 76 12.37 -27.57 -32.84
CA PRO A 76 13.15 -28.46 -33.70
C PRO A 76 12.74 -28.22 -35.16
N GLY A 77 13.73 -28.17 -36.04
CA GLY A 77 13.56 -28.07 -37.50
C GLY A 77 13.28 -29.41 -38.15
#